data_AF-A0A382ZRR4-F1
#
_entry.id   AF-A0A382ZRR4-F1
#
_cell.length_a   1.000
_cell.length_b   1.000
_cell.length_c   1.000
_cell.angle_alpha   90.00
_cell.angle_beta   90.00
_cell.angle_gamma   90.00
#
_symmetry.space_group_name_H-M   'P 1'
#
loop_
_entity.id
_entity.type
_entity.pdbx_description
1 polymer ?
#
loop_
_entity_poly.entity_id
_entity_poly.type
_entity_poly.pdbx_seq_one_letter_code
_entity_poly.pdbx_strand_id
1 'polypeptide(L)'
;MHYILFFLFILSSCVNKPFKEKPDSLIIYLHGVSNNPKKDDQKLHRKLKNIAFKNTFVLYTPFAQGPCSYLSPPRFDQKCWDLLNFTDLNKIKQGVKRLEDQYGKFKRKIIIGYSNGGYFLAGALQRGMLNGFERIGILNGGTVGKYFHKQENNVPLIFIEIAREDESNKKQGDRLVKLLNKNVNSRKIFYRIIDRGHEIDSTALENFVNWMLTQNKNISNKNKTNP
;
A
#
# COMPACT_ATOMS: atom_id res chain seq x y z
N MET A 1 25.17 -31.24 -50.34
CA MET A 1 24.25 -31.73 -49.30
C MET A 1 24.33 -30.79 -48.10
N HIS A 2 23.34 -29.93 -47.93
CA HIS A 2 23.28 -28.94 -46.84
C HIS A 2 22.35 -29.47 -45.74
N TYR A 3 22.89 -29.75 -44.56
CA TYR A 3 22.10 -29.97 -43.35
C TYR A 3 21.94 -28.62 -42.64
N ILE A 4 20.79 -27.97 -42.85
CA ILE A 4 20.38 -26.84 -42.01
C ILE A 4 19.78 -27.45 -40.74
N LEU A 5 20.56 -27.41 -39.67
CA LEU A 5 20.17 -27.80 -38.33
C LEU A 5 19.15 -26.77 -37.81
N PHE A 6 17.86 -27.12 -37.83
CA PHE A 6 16.81 -26.36 -37.17
C PHE A 6 16.99 -26.53 -35.65
N PHE A 7 17.69 -25.59 -35.01
CA PHE A 7 17.67 -25.43 -33.57
C PHE A 7 16.26 -24.97 -33.15
N LEU A 8 15.42 -25.93 -32.76
CA LEU A 8 14.21 -25.65 -31.99
C LEU A 8 14.63 -25.05 -30.65
N PHE A 9 14.58 -23.72 -30.55
CA PHE A 9 14.51 -23.02 -29.28
C PHE A 9 13.19 -23.39 -28.60
N ILE A 10 13.21 -24.43 -27.77
CA ILE A 10 12.16 -24.65 -26.78
C ILE A 10 12.30 -23.51 -25.76
N LEU A 11 11.59 -22.42 -26.01
CA LEU A 11 11.27 -21.41 -25.02
C LEU A 11 10.40 -22.09 -23.96
N SER A 12 11.05 -22.70 -22.97
CA SER A 12 10.48 -23.02 -21.66
C SER A 12 10.16 -21.72 -20.93
N SER A 13 9.17 -21.01 -21.47
CA SER A 13 8.47 -19.96 -20.77
C SER A 13 7.90 -20.61 -19.53
N CYS A 14 8.36 -20.20 -18.36
CA CYS A 14 7.67 -20.46 -17.11
C CYS A 14 6.27 -19.85 -17.24
N VAL A 15 5.33 -20.61 -17.79
CA VAL A 15 3.93 -20.23 -17.88
C VAL A 15 3.41 -20.28 -16.46
N ASN A 16 3.54 -19.16 -15.75
CA ASN A 16 2.66 -18.83 -14.65
C ASN A 16 1.25 -19.15 -15.13
N LYS A 17 0.59 -20.13 -14.49
CA LYS A 17 -0.75 -20.57 -14.87
C LYS A 17 -1.59 -19.31 -15.19
N PRO A 18 -2.07 -19.16 -16.44
CA PRO A 18 -2.84 -17.98 -16.80
C PRO A 18 -4.04 -17.93 -15.85
N PHE A 19 -4.33 -16.74 -15.32
CA PHE A 19 -5.53 -16.54 -14.54
C PHE A 19 -6.73 -17.04 -15.37
N LYS A 20 -7.68 -17.74 -14.75
CA LYS A 20 -8.91 -18.18 -15.43
C LYS A 20 -9.69 -17.00 -16.00
N GLU A 21 -9.55 -15.83 -15.37
CA GLU A 21 -10.13 -14.55 -15.79
C GLU A 21 -9.06 -13.46 -15.76
N LYS A 22 -9.14 -12.49 -16.67
CA LYS A 22 -8.18 -11.37 -16.70
C LYS A 22 -8.35 -10.53 -15.43
N PRO A 23 -7.28 -10.32 -14.63
CA PRO A 23 -7.38 -9.56 -13.39
C PRO A 23 -7.75 -8.10 -13.69
N ASP A 24 -8.73 -7.55 -12.98
CA ASP A 24 -9.20 -6.16 -13.18
C ASP A 24 -8.69 -5.20 -12.10
N SER A 25 -8.00 -5.72 -11.09
CA SER A 25 -7.62 -5.00 -9.89
C SER A 25 -6.16 -5.25 -9.51
N LEU A 26 -5.49 -4.21 -9.01
CA LEU A 26 -4.11 -4.23 -8.56
C LEU A 26 -4.02 -3.79 -7.09
N ILE A 27 -3.33 -4.59 -6.29
CA ILE A 27 -2.90 -4.24 -4.93
C ILE A 27 -1.39 -3.98 -4.96
N ILE A 28 -0.98 -2.83 -4.43
CA ILE A 28 0.41 -2.46 -4.21
C ILE A 28 0.69 -2.43 -2.71
N TYR A 29 1.73 -3.14 -2.27
CA TYR A 29 2.13 -3.18 -0.86
C TYR A 29 3.55 -2.62 -0.67
N LEU A 30 3.65 -1.58 0.17
CA LEU A 30 4.89 -0.93 0.59
C LEU A 30 5.23 -1.39 2.02
N HIS A 31 6.35 -2.07 2.14
CA HIS A 31 6.80 -2.70 3.39
C HIS A 31 7.32 -1.70 4.44
N GLY A 32 7.48 -2.17 5.67
CA GLY A 32 8.15 -1.43 6.75
C GLY A 32 9.68 -1.39 6.62
N VAL A 33 10.38 -0.95 7.66
CA VAL A 33 11.85 -1.02 7.70
C VAL A 33 12.26 -2.49 7.87
N SER A 34 12.87 -3.07 6.85
CA SER A 34 13.33 -4.45 6.85
C SER A 34 14.40 -4.67 5.79
N ASN A 35 15.44 -5.44 6.13
CA ASN A 35 16.46 -5.90 5.18
C ASN A 35 15.89 -6.98 4.22
N ASN A 36 14.77 -7.62 4.57
CA ASN A 36 14.09 -8.60 3.72
C ASN A 36 12.56 -8.56 3.95
N PRO A 37 11.85 -7.69 3.22
CA PRO A 37 10.39 -7.53 3.33
C PRO A 37 9.60 -8.83 3.15
N LYS A 38 10.11 -9.76 2.33
CA LYS A 38 9.49 -11.08 2.12
C LYS A 38 9.66 -12.00 3.33
N LYS A 39 10.56 -11.72 4.26
CA LYS A 39 10.78 -12.45 5.52
C LYS A 39 10.13 -11.76 6.72
N ASP A 40 10.29 -10.46 6.85
CA ASP A 40 9.87 -9.75 8.06
C ASP A 40 8.37 -9.40 8.03
N ASP A 41 7.82 -9.13 6.84
CA ASP A 41 6.37 -8.92 6.65
C ASP A 41 5.64 -10.21 6.19
N GLN A 42 6.22 -11.40 6.43
CA GLN A 42 5.72 -12.68 5.89
C GLN A 42 4.23 -12.91 6.14
N LYS A 43 3.75 -12.58 7.35
CA LYS A 43 2.34 -12.81 7.71
C LYS A 43 1.41 -11.94 6.86
N LEU A 44 1.74 -10.65 6.74
CA LEU A 44 0.97 -9.69 5.95
C LEU A 44 1.05 -10.02 4.45
N HIS A 45 2.26 -10.21 3.94
CA HIS A 45 2.49 -10.56 2.55
C HIS A 45 1.79 -11.86 2.15
N ARG A 46 1.85 -12.91 2.98
CA ARG A 46 1.18 -14.21 2.72
C ARG A 46 -0.33 -14.06 2.67
N LYS A 47 -0.92 -13.31 3.61
CA LYS A 47 -2.37 -13.05 3.61
C LYS A 47 -2.78 -12.21 2.39
N LEU A 48 -2.06 -11.14 2.04
CA LEU A 48 -2.31 -10.35 0.82
C LEU A 48 -2.19 -11.21 -0.44
N LYS A 49 -1.19 -12.10 -0.52
CA LYS A 49 -1.05 -13.06 -1.62
C LYS A 49 -2.26 -13.98 -1.74
N ASN A 50 -2.74 -14.51 -0.62
CA ASN A 50 -3.93 -15.37 -0.59
C ASN A 50 -5.19 -14.61 -1.03
N ILE A 51 -5.34 -13.35 -0.62
CA ILE A 51 -6.47 -12.50 -1.01
C ILE A 51 -6.42 -12.19 -2.49
N ALA A 52 -5.24 -11.80 -2.98
CA ALA A 52 -5.04 -11.50 -4.39
C ALA A 52 -5.35 -12.73 -5.25
N PHE A 53 -4.89 -13.92 -4.82
CA PHE A 53 -5.23 -15.17 -5.49
C PHE A 53 -6.74 -15.46 -5.49
N LYS A 54 -7.42 -15.32 -4.33
CA LYS A 54 -8.86 -15.61 -4.20
C LYS A 54 -9.76 -14.64 -4.96
N ASN A 55 -9.33 -13.39 -5.16
CA ASN A 55 -10.13 -12.33 -5.77
C ASN A 55 -9.65 -11.94 -7.17
N THR A 56 -8.75 -12.73 -7.77
CA THR A 56 -8.18 -12.46 -9.11
C THR A 56 -7.53 -11.07 -9.19
N PHE A 57 -6.81 -10.68 -8.15
CA PHE A 57 -6.03 -9.44 -8.14
C PHE A 57 -4.58 -9.72 -8.50
N VAL A 58 -3.93 -8.74 -9.11
CA VAL A 58 -2.46 -8.69 -9.17
C VAL A 58 -1.96 -8.10 -7.86
N LEU A 59 -0.96 -8.76 -7.23
CA LEU A 59 -0.24 -8.23 -6.09
C LEU A 59 1.15 -7.76 -6.54
N TYR A 60 1.44 -6.47 -6.34
CA TYR A 60 2.73 -5.87 -6.59
C TYR A 60 3.38 -5.42 -5.28
N THR A 61 4.57 -5.96 -5.00
CA THR A 61 5.33 -5.63 -3.79
C THR A 61 6.70 -5.05 -4.19
N PRO A 62 6.76 -3.74 -4.50
CA PRO A 62 8.03 -3.08 -4.80
C PRO A 62 8.96 -3.14 -3.57
N PHE A 63 10.27 -3.16 -3.84
CA PHE A 63 11.28 -2.98 -2.83
C PHE A 63 11.67 -1.51 -2.74
N ALA A 64 11.82 -1.02 -1.53
CA ALA A 64 12.36 0.30 -1.28
C ALA A 64 13.86 0.34 -1.65
N GLN A 65 14.36 1.50 -2.07
CA GLN A 65 15.72 1.64 -2.58
C GLN A 65 16.76 2.04 -1.55
N GLY A 66 16.35 2.75 -0.50
CA GLY A 66 17.32 3.19 0.49
C GLY A 66 17.72 2.08 1.45
N PRO A 67 18.72 2.34 2.31
CA PRO A 67 19.09 1.40 3.35
C PRO A 67 17.90 1.19 4.28
N CYS A 68 17.28 0.02 4.20
CA CYS A 68 16.20 -0.41 5.09
C CYS A 68 16.74 -0.97 6.41
N SER A 69 17.74 -0.28 6.97
CA SER A 69 18.28 -0.53 8.28
C SER A 69 17.92 0.63 9.21
N TYR A 70 17.70 0.31 10.49
CA TYR A 70 17.77 1.31 11.53
C TYR A 70 19.25 1.70 11.65
N LEU A 71 19.67 2.81 11.05
CA LEU A 71 21.00 3.34 11.33
C LEU A 71 21.05 3.70 12.82
N SER A 72 22.15 3.31 13.46
CA SER A 72 22.39 3.57 14.87
C SER A 72 22.24 5.07 15.19
N PRO A 73 21.82 5.44 16.42
CA PRO A 73 21.72 6.82 16.87
C PRO A 73 22.99 7.64 16.51
N PRO A 74 22.89 8.95 16.21
CA PRO A 74 21.83 9.88 16.63
C PRO A 74 20.83 10.27 15.54
N ARG A 75 20.83 9.62 14.37
CA ARG A 75 19.98 10.01 13.25
C ARG A 75 18.91 8.95 12.99
N PHE A 76 17.65 9.30 13.23
CA PHE A 76 16.51 8.60 12.65
C PHE A 76 16.37 9.01 11.17
N ASP A 77 17.41 8.83 10.36
CA ASP A 77 17.30 8.95 8.91
C ASP A 77 16.71 7.65 8.37
N GLN A 78 15.39 7.49 8.57
CA GLN A 78 14.62 6.40 7.96
C GLN A 78 14.67 6.54 6.43
N LYS A 79 15.70 5.98 5.82
CA LYS A 79 15.95 6.08 4.38
C LYS A 79 15.29 4.98 3.57
N CYS A 80 14.63 3.99 4.20
CA CYS A 80 14.07 2.83 3.49
C CYS A 80 13.20 3.28 2.30
N TRP A 81 12.14 4.04 2.56
CA TRP A 81 11.40 4.81 1.55
C TRP A 81 11.82 6.28 1.58
N ASP A 82 12.04 6.91 0.41
CA ASP A 82 12.43 8.32 0.32
C ASP A 82 11.28 9.27 0.69
N LEU A 83 11.18 9.63 1.97
CA LEU A 83 10.16 10.52 2.52
C LEU A 83 10.35 12.01 2.16
N LEU A 84 11.50 12.38 1.58
CA LEU A 84 11.80 13.76 1.22
C LEU A 84 11.41 14.05 -0.23
N ASN A 85 11.94 13.26 -1.17
CA ASN A 85 11.76 13.51 -2.60
C ASN A 85 10.77 12.55 -3.27
N PHE A 86 10.33 11.50 -2.56
CA PHE A 86 9.39 10.50 -3.08
C PHE A 86 9.84 9.83 -4.38
N THR A 87 11.15 9.68 -4.59
CA THR A 87 11.73 9.11 -5.82
C THR A 87 11.23 7.68 -6.09
N ASP A 88 10.98 6.90 -5.04
CA ASP A 88 10.40 5.56 -5.12
C ASP A 88 9.01 5.55 -5.80
N LEU A 89 8.23 6.63 -5.70
CA LEU A 89 6.88 6.69 -6.28
C LEU A 89 6.90 6.61 -7.80
N ASN A 90 7.91 7.20 -8.44
CA ASN A 90 8.08 7.13 -9.89
C ASN A 90 8.36 5.69 -10.34
N LYS A 91 9.18 4.94 -9.58
CA LYS A 91 9.45 3.53 -9.86
C LYS A 91 8.24 2.64 -9.61
N ILE A 92 7.45 2.93 -8.57
CA ILE A 92 6.16 2.27 -8.34
C ILE A 92 5.26 2.50 -9.56
N LYS A 93 5.10 3.74 -10.03
CA LYS A 93 4.28 4.06 -11.22
C LYS A 93 4.78 3.37 -12.48
N GLN A 94 6.10 3.27 -12.69
CA GLN A 94 6.68 2.50 -13.80
C GLN A 94 6.37 1.00 -13.68
N GLY A 95 6.44 0.43 -12.47
CA GLY A 95 6.06 -0.95 -12.20
C GLY A 95 4.58 -1.21 -12.49
N VAL A 96 3.69 -0.30 -12.07
CA VAL A 96 2.25 -0.35 -12.40
C VAL A 96 2.05 -0.35 -13.91
N LYS A 97 2.71 0.55 -14.64
CA LYS A 97 2.60 0.62 -16.11
C LYS A 97 3.01 -0.71 -16.76
N ARG A 98 4.15 -1.30 -16.35
CA ARG A 98 4.59 -2.62 -16.87
C ARG A 98 3.57 -3.72 -16.60
N LEU A 99 2.93 -3.70 -15.42
CA LEU A 99 1.86 -4.65 -15.11
C LEU A 99 0.60 -4.39 -15.93
N GLU A 100 0.24 -3.13 -16.19
CA GLU A 100 -0.87 -2.77 -17.09
C GLU A 100 -0.58 -3.17 -18.55
N ASP A 101 0.67 -3.08 -19.01
CA ASP A 101 1.08 -3.55 -20.34
C ASP A 101 0.96 -5.09 -20.44
N GLN A 102 1.28 -5.81 -19.36
CA GLN A 102 1.21 -7.27 -19.31
C GLN A 102 -0.22 -7.81 -19.11
N TYR A 103 -0.99 -7.20 -18.22
CA TYR A 103 -2.29 -7.71 -17.75
C TYR A 103 -3.49 -6.87 -18.21
N GLY A 104 -3.27 -5.77 -18.94
CA GLY A 104 -4.29 -4.79 -19.28
C GLY A 104 -4.50 -3.74 -18.17
N LYS A 105 -5.18 -2.63 -18.51
CA LYS A 105 -5.49 -1.56 -17.56
C LYS A 105 -6.33 -2.07 -16.38
N PHE A 106 -5.88 -1.82 -15.17
CA PHE A 106 -6.63 -2.14 -13.95
C PHE A 106 -7.73 -1.10 -13.72
N LYS A 107 -8.96 -1.57 -13.50
CA LYS A 107 -10.11 -0.74 -13.09
C LYS A 107 -9.93 -0.23 -11.67
N ARG A 108 -9.32 -1.03 -10.80
CA ARG A 108 -9.13 -0.72 -9.38
C ARG A 108 -7.65 -0.77 -9.03
N LYS A 109 -7.15 0.30 -8.43
CA LYS A 109 -5.76 0.41 -7.95
C LYS A 109 -5.78 0.76 -6.47
N ILE A 110 -5.20 -0.13 -5.67
CA ILE A 110 -5.17 -0.06 -4.21
C ILE A 110 -3.71 -0.02 -3.80
N ILE A 111 -3.33 0.93 -2.95
CA ILE A 111 -1.96 1.02 -2.43
C ILE A 111 -1.96 1.03 -0.90
N ILE A 112 -1.02 0.28 -0.32
CA ILE A 112 -0.99 -0.02 1.11
C ILE A 112 0.43 0.17 1.59
N GLY A 113 0.60 0.80 2.75
CA GLY A 113 1.89 1.05 3.36
C GLY A 113 1.88 0.68 4.83
N TYR A 114 2.86 -0.09 5.27
CA TYR A 114 3.06 -0.45 6.66
C TYR A 114 4.28 0.27 7.24
N SER A 115 4.19 0.75 8.49
CA SER A 115 5.30 1.37 9.23
C SER A 115 5.94 2.49 8.38
N ASN A 116 7.24 2.42 8.04
CA ASN A 116 7.90 3.38 7.16
C ASN A 116 7.23 3.52 5.76
N GLY A 117 6.75 2.43 5.17
CA GLY A 117 5.93 2.48 3.95
C GLY A 117 4.60 3.22 4.17
N GLY A 118 4.04 3.15 5.38
CA GLY A 118 2.87 3.93 5.79
C GLY A 118 3.17 5.44 5.85
N TYR A 119 4.30 5.84 6.42
CA TYR A 119 4.77 7.24 6.39
C TYR A 119 4.98 7.75 4.97
N PHE A 120 5.55 6.93 4.09
CA PHE A 120 5.73 7.27 2.68
C PHE A 120 4.39 7.52 1.99
N LEU A 121 3.39 6.66 2.19
CA LEU A 121 2.06 6.89 1.62
C LEU A 121 1.36 8.11 2.21
N ALA A 122 1.46 8.32 3.52
CA ALA A 122 0.92 9.52 4.15
C ALA A 122 1.54 10.78 3.52
N GLY A 123 2.86 10.81 3.32
CA GLY A 123 3.55 11.92 2.68
C GLY A 123 3.18 12.15 1.23
N ALA A 124 3.01 11.08 0.45
CA ALA A 124 2.56 11.17 -0.94
C ALA A 124 1.10 11.63 -1.03
N LEU A 125 0.24 11.19 -0.10
CA LEU A 125 -1.14 11.65 0.04
C LEU A 125 -1.20 13.15 0.37
N GLN A 126 -0.42 13.58 1.37
CA GLN A 126 -0.31 14.99 1.76
C GLN A 126 0.13 15.91 0.62
N ARG A 127 0.85 15.38 -0.38
CA ARG A 127 1.37 16.13 -1.52
C ARG A 127 0.54 16.00 -2.81
N GLY A 128 -0.60 15.30 -2.78
CA GLY A 128 -1.40 15.12 -4.00
C GLY A 128 -0.81 14.14 -5.02
N MET A 129 0.14 13.29 -4.63
CA MET A 129 0.91 12.49 -5.59
C MET A 129 0.29 11.12 -5.92
N LEU A 130 -0.77 10.75 -5.21
CA LEU A 130 -1.46 9.45 -5.30
C LEU A 130 -2.70 9.49 -6.21
N ASN A 131 -2.74 10.42 -7.17
CA ASN A 131 -3.76 10.44 -8.20
C ASN A 131 -3.78 9.13 -8.99
N GLY A 132 -4.98 8.58 -9.23
CA GLY A 132 -5.17 7.32 -9.94
C GLY A 132 -5.25 6.07 -9.05
N PHE A 133 -5.06 6.22 -7.74
CA PHE A 133 -5.43 5.18 -6.77
C PHE A 133 -6.87 5.38 -6.32
N GLU A 134 -7.64 4.29 -6.22
CA GLU A 134 -9.01 4.30 -5.70
C GLU A 134 -9.00 4.30 -4.16
N ARG A 135 -8.03 3.58 -3.59
CA ARG A 135 -7.95 3.28 -2.16
C ARG A 135 -6.52 3.33 -1.65
N ILE A 136 -6.33 3.90 -0.46
CA ILE A 136 -5.06 3.98 0.24
C ILE A 136 -5.21 3.37 1.63
N GLY A 137 -4.34 2.43 2.00
CA GLY A 137 -4.20 1.91 3.35
C GLY A 137 -2.90 2.40 4.01
N ILE A 138 -3.00 3.09 5.15
CA ILE A 138 -1.87 3.55 5.95
C ILE A 138 -1.92 2.80 7.28
N LEU A 139 -1.02 1.83 7.45
CA LEU A 139 -0.96 0.94 8.61
C LEU A 139 0.25 1.29 9.47
N ASN A 140 0.04 1.71 10.72
CA ASN A 140 1.10 2.15 11.63
C ASN A 140 2.06 3.18 11.00
N GLY A 141 1.54 3.99 10.07
CA GLY A 141 2.21 5.15 9.52
C GLY A 141 1.77 6.43 10.22
N GLY A 142 2.34 7.55 9.81
CA GLY A 142 1.99 8.85 10.36
C GLY A 142 2.31 10.00 9.43
N THR A 143 2.07 11.21 9.91
CA THR A 143 2.36 12.42 9.14
C THR A 143 3.87 12.61 8.93
N VAL A 144 4.27 13.12 7.75
CA VAL A 144 5.67 13.50 7.46
C VAL A 144 5.86 15.02 7.40
N GLY A 145 4.92 15.78 7.96
CA GLY A 145 4.95 17.24 7.96
C GLY A 145 3.64 17.86 8.43
N LYS A 146 3.52 19.18 8.28
CA LYS A 146 2.30 19.93 8.60
C LYS A 146 1.49 20.35 7.37
N TYR A 147 2.13 20.33 6.20
CA TYR A 147 1.51 20.82 4.96
C TYR A 147 0.65 19.72 4.31
N PHE A 148 -0.54 20.11 3.88
CA PHE A 148 -1.42 19.30 3.04
C PHE A 148 -1.75 20.10 1.79
N HIS A 149 -1.37 19.60 0.63
CA HIS A 149 -1.74 20.17 -0.65
C HIS A 149 -3.20 19.82 -0.92
N LYS A 150 -4.05 20.85 -1.02
CA LYS A 150 -5.49 20.67 -1.24
C LYS A 150 -5.71 19.95 -2.57
N GLN A 151 -6.30 18.75 -2.50
CA GLN A 151 -6.63 17.98 -3.70
C GLN A 151 -8.02 18.40 -4.17
N GLU A 152 -8.09 19.06 -5.33
CA GLU A 152 -9.35 19.63 -5.81
C GLU A 152 -10.32 18.57 -6.35
N ASN A 153 -9.82 17.43 -6.85
CA ASN A 153 -10.67 16.39 -7.45
C ASN A 153 -10.19 14.96 -7.16
N ASN A 154 -11.15 14.06 -6.89
CA ASN A 154 -10.97 12.61 -6.73
C ASN A 154 -10.01 12.14 -5.62
N VAL A 155 -10.25 12.57 -4.37
CA VAL A 155 -9.56 11.98 -3.21
C VAL A 155 -9.93 10.49 -3.05
N PRO A 156 -8.94 9.59 -2.96
CA PRO A 156 -9.17 8.17 -2.72
C PRO A 156 -9.88 7.92 -1.38
N LEU A 157 -10.44 6.72 -1.22
CA LEU A 157 -10.82 6.25 0.11
C LEU A 157 -9.56 5.93 0.89
N ILE A 158 -9.50 6.43 2.12
CA ILE A 158 -8.32 6.36 2.98
C ILE A 158 -8.66 5.52 4.20
N PHE A 159 -7.87 4.48 4.45
CA PHE A 159 -7.91 3.71 5.68
C PHE A 159 -6.65 3.98 6.48
N ILE A 160 -6.82 4.26 7.76
CA ILE A 160 -5.75 4.52 8.71
C ILE A 160 -5.95 3.60 9.91
N GLU A 161 -4.94 2.81 10.21
CA GLU A 161 -4.88 2.01 11.42
C GLU A 161 -3.63 2.38 12.22
N ILE A 162 -3.83 2.57 13.53
CA ILE A 162 -2.77 2.90 14.47
C ILE A 162 -2.81 1.91 15.64
N ALA A 163 -1.67 1.32 15.97
CA ALA A 163 -1.41 0.58 17.19
C ALA A 163 -1.35 1.51 18.41
N ARG A 164 -2.19 1.27 19.44
CA ARG A 164 -2.30 2.10 20.65
C ARG A 164 -1.01 2.12 21.46
N GLU A 165 -0.33 0.98 21.57
CA GLU A 165 0.85 0.79 22.40
C GLU A 165 2.14 1.23 21.67
N ASP A 166 2.03 1.56 20.39
CA ASP A 166 3.12 2.17 19.62
C ASP A 166 3.07 3.70 19.77
N GLU A 167 3.60 4.20 20.89
CA GLU A 167 3.49 5.61 21.26
C GLU A 167 4.04 6.58 20.20
N SER A 168 5.13 6.19 19.53
CA SER A 168 5.78 7.00 18.50
C SER A 168 4.87 7.15 17.29
N ASN A 169 4.36 6.05 16.73
CA ASN A 169 3.48 6.10 15.57
C ASN A 169 2.09 6.60 15.91
N LYS A 170 1.60 6.36 17.13
CA LYS A 170 0.32 6.92 17.60
C LYS A 170 0.31 8.44 17.52
N LYS A 171 1.35 9.09 18.05
CA LYS A 171 1.45 10.56 18.00
C LYS A 171 1.43 11.09 16.57
N GLN A 172 2.11 10.43 15.64
CA GLN A 172 2.19 10.89 14.25
C GLN A 172 0.95 10.53 13.42
N GLY A 173 0.32 9.39 13.69
CA GLY A 173 -0.92 8.99 13.03
C GLY A 173 -2.10 9.84 13.53
N ASP A 174 -2.19 10.18 14.81
CA ASP A 174 -3.20 11.12 15.32
C ASP A 174 -3.07 12.51 14.65
N ARG A 175 -1.82 12.96 14.44
CA ARG A 175 -1.55 14.20 13.67
C ARG A 175 -1.99 14.07 12.21
N LEU A 176 -1.76 12.92 11.58
CA LEU A 176 -2.22 12.66 10.22
C LEU A 176 -3.75 12.71 10.12
N VAL A 177 -4.46 12.04 11.03
CA VAL A 177 -5.94 12.04 11.07
C VAL A 177 -6.47 13.46 11.26
N LYS A 178 -5.91 14.22 12.21
CA LYS A 178 -6.28 15.63 12.42
C LYS A 178 -6.05 16.48 11.16
N LEU A 179 -4.93 16.26 10.46
CA LEU A 179 -4.63 16.97 9.23
C LEU A 179 -5.60 16.59 8.10
N LEU A 180 -5.90 15.30 7.93
CA LEU A 180 -6.81 14.83 6.90
C LEU A 180 -8.25 15.29 7.14
N ASN A 181 -8.75 15.23 8.37
CA ASN A 181 -10.10 15.72 8.70
C ASN A 181 -10.29 17.23 8.41
N LYS A 182 -9.21 18.02 8.40
CA LYS A 182 -9.25 19.43 8.02
C LYS A 182 -9.25 19.68 6.51
N ASN A 183 -8.74 18.74 5.72
CA ASN A 183 -8.44 18.96 4.30
C ASN A 183 -9.15 17.99 3.34
N VAL A 184 -9.73 16.92 3.86
CA VAL A 184 -10.38 15.84 3.12
C VAL A 184 -11.76 15.61 3.71
N ASN A 185 -12.75 15.32 2.85
CA ASN A 185 -14.10 14.95 3.30
C ASN A 185 -14.04 13.73 4.23
N SER A 186 -14.56 13.87 5.45
CA SER A 186 -14.52 12.82 6.49
C SER A 186 -15.12 11.49 6.04
N ARG A 187 -16.09 11.49 5.10
CA ARG A 187 -16.66 10.26 4.52
C ARG A 187 -15.66 9.42 3.71
N LYS A 188 -14.51 10.01 3.34
CA LYS A 188 -13.42 9.31 2.66
C LYS A 188 -12.42 8.69 3.64
N ILE A 189 -12.48 9.02 4.92
CA ILE A 189 -11.48 8.61 5.92
C ILE A 189 -12.10 7.57 6.84
N PHE A 190 -11.47 6.40 6.90
CA PHE A 190 -11.75 5.33 7.84
C PHE A 190 -10.57 5.23 8.79
N TYR A 191 -10.80 5.53 10.05
CA TYR A 191 -9.75 5.56 11.06
C TYR A 191 -10.09 4.61 12.20
N ARG A 192 -9.08 3.87 12.67
CA ARG A 192 -9.19 3.04 13.86
C ARG A 192 -7.90 2.99 14.66
N ILE A 193 -8.08 2.89 15.97
CA ILE A 193 -7.04 2.56 16.94
C ILE A 193 -7.25 1.11 17.35
N ILE A 194 -6.16 0.37 17.49
CA ILE A 194 -6.21 -1.01 17.97
C ILE A 194 -5.25 -1.21 19.13
N ASP A 195 -5.68 -2.02 20.09
CA ASP A 195 -4.98 -2.24 21.36
C ASP A 195 -3.88 -3.30 21.15
N ARG A 196 -2.77 -2.87 20.53
CA ARG A 196 -1.57 -3.68 20.27
C ARG A 196 -0.32 -2.82 20.15
N GLY A 197 0.84 -3.48 20.14
CA GLY A 197 2.15 -2.94 19.75
C GLY A 197 2.35 -2.80 18.23
N HIS A 198 3.59 -2.50 17.81
CA HIS A 198 3.93 -2.16 16.42
C HIS A 198 3.54 -3.26 15.40
N GLU A 199 3.68 -4.53 15.77
CA GLU A 199 3.54 -5.69 14.88
C GLU A 199 2.09 -5.96 14.43
N ILE A 200 1.89 -6.19 13.13
CA ILE A 200 0.57 -6.52 12.57
C ILE A 200 0.16 -7.95 12.91
N ASP A 201 -0.96 -8.09 13.62
CA ASP A 201 -1.60 -9.37 13.90
C ASP A 201 -2.63 -9.79 12.82
N SER A 202 -3.24 -10.96 13.01
CA SER A 202 -4.25 -11.49 12.09
C SER A 202 -5.51 -10.64 12.00
N THR A 203 -5.93 -10.01 13.10
CA THR A 203 -7.19 -9.27 13.27
C THR A 203 -7.10 -7.89 12.62
N ALA A 204 -6.00 -7.18 12.83
CA ALA A 204 -5.62 -5.95 12.12
C ALA A 204 -5.76 -6.13 10.61
N LEU A 205 -5.19 -7.22 10.12
CA LEU A 205 -5.16 -7.54 8.72
C LEU A 205 -6.53 -7.91 8.15
N GLU A 206 -7.34 -8.69 8.86
CA GLU A 206 -8.69 -9.02 8.39
C GLU A 206 -9.58 -7.79 8.23
N ASN A 207 -9.52 -6.85 9.18
CA ASN A 207 -10.30 -5.62 9.11
C ASN A 207 -9.86 -4.75 7.93
N PHE A 208 -8.55 -4.58 7.74
CA PHE A 208 -8.01 -3.86 6.59
C PHE A 208 -8.45 -4.50 5.26
N VAL A 209 -8.43 -5.83 5.17
CA VAL A 209 -8.82 -6.57 3.98
C VAL A 209 -10.31 -6.44 3.70
N ASN A 210 -11.15 -6.55 4.73
CA ASN A 210 -12.58 -6.34 4.59
C ASN A 210 -12.91 -4.93 4.09
N TRP A 211 -12.18 -3.92 4.59
CA TRP A 211 -12.27 -2.55 4.07
C TRP A 211 -11.80 -2.44 2.61
N MET A 212 -10.72 -3.11 2.24
CA MET A 212 -10.19 -3.10 0.87
C MET A 212 -11.18 -3.74 -0.14
N LEU A 213 -11.88 -4.79 0.28
CA LEU A 213 -12.80 -5.55 -0.55
C LEU A 213 -14.22 -4.98 -0.59
N THR A 214 -14.58 -4.05 0.32
CA THR A 214 -15.93 -3.50 0.36
C THR A 214 -16.22 -2.73 -0.92
N GLN A 215 -17.16 -3.20 -1.73
CA GLN A 215 -17.66 -2.48 -2.90
C GLN A 215 -18.30 -1.16 -2.42
N ASN A 216 -18.14 -0.06 -3.17
CA ASN A 216 -18.63 1.29 -2.81
C ASN A 216 -20.16 1.41 -2.62
N LYS A 217 -20.91 0.29 -2.59
CA LYS A 217 -22.37 0.28 -2.56
C LYS A 217 -23.02 0.71 -1.24
N ASN A 218 -22.31 0.86 -0.11
CA ASN A 218 -22.99 1.03 1.21
C ASN A 218 -22.36 2.03 2.21
N ILE A 219 -21.61 3.06 1.78
CA ILE A 219 -21.08 4.08 2.73
C ILE A 219 -22.12 5.18 3.05
N SER A 220 -23.38 5.08 2.58
CA SER A 220 -24.39 6.12 2.85
C SER A 220 -25.12 6.00 4.20
N ASN A 221 -25.05 4.88 4.95
CA ASN A 221 -26.05 4.65 6.02
C ASN A 221 -25.57 4.01 7.34
N LYS A 222 -24.29 4.07 7.73
CA LYS A 222 -23.85 3.50 9.03
C LYS A 222 -22.94 4.37 9.91
N ASN A 223 -23.01 5.69 9.81
CA ASN A 223 -22.54 6.59 10.88
C ASN A 223 -23.74 7.35 11.47
N LYS A 224 -24.64 6.62 12.12
CA LYS A 224 -25.47 7.13 13.21
C LYS A 224 -25.45 6.10 14.32
N THR A 225 -25.35 6.60 15.55
CA THR A 225 -25.29 5.93 16.86
C THR A 225 -23.89 5.45 17.27
N ASN A 226 -23.35 5.81 18.43
CA ASN A 226 -23.86 6.63 19.55
C ASN A 226 -22.66 7.11 20.42
N PRO A 227 -22.87 7.99 21.41
CA PRO A 227 -21.90 8.96 21.95
C PRO A 227 -20.66 8.36 22.63
#